data_AF-A0A7U9X8L2-F1
#
_entry.id   AF-A0A7U9X8L2-F1
#
_cell.length_a   1.000
_cell.length_b   1.000
_cell.length_c   1.000
_cell.angle_alpha   90.00
_cell.angle_beta   90.00
_cell.angle_gamma   90.00
#
_symmetry.space_group_name_H-M   'P 1'
#
loop_
_entity.id
_entity.type
_entity.pdbx_description
1 polymer ?
#
loop_
_entity_poly.entity_id
_entity_poly.type
_entity_poly.pdbx_seq_one_letter_code
_entity_poly.pdbx_strand_id
1 'polypeptide(L)'
;MKKMKQRLAGLLLAAMMAVSLSACSSGGTAPVLTVAGKEVTLGDTGASVFPLTEFEMEIPGEGIPLDKMPGKSWLSTFMTLKKDSSSYAYLYVYNPGRDEVLATSATIYKISFHMHSEDEEASYWAEDNVLINGVNYFGMDAEAIKETMTEYKALSEESDYLAYRDGKYVYSFNLDESGIVEEIEVEMDIDKSYS
;
A
#
# COMPACT_ATOMS: atom_id res chain seq x y z
N MET A 1 -41.31 -18.12 -41.57
CA MET A 1 -40.09 -18.78 -41.07
C MET A 1 -39.27 -17.72 -40.31
N LYS A 2 -39.76 -17.18 -39.19
CA LYS A 2 -39.71 -17.70 -37.81
C LYS A 2 -38.34 -18.27 -37.41
N LYS A 3 -37.61 -17.42 -36.67
CA LYS A 3 -36.69 -17.76 -35.57
C LYS A 3 -35.55 -18.74 -35.87
N MET A 4 -34.45 -18.24 -36.41
CA MET A 4 -33.13 -18.85 -36.20
C MET A 4 -32.06 -17.84 -36.62
N LYS A 5 -31.42 -17.19 -35.65
CA LYS A 5 -30.12 -16.46 -35.71
C LYS A 5 -29.87 -15.53 -34.50
N GLN A 6 -30.66 -15.61 -33.44
CA GLN A 6 -30.35 -15.03 -32.13
C GLN A 6 -29.98 -16.13 -31.13
N ARG A 7 -28.78 -16.72 -31.26
CA ARG A 7 -28.17 -17.58 -30.23
C ARG A 7 -26.66 -17.62 -30.44
N LEU A 8 -25.97 -16.50 -30.19
CA LEU A 8 -24.50 -16.44 -30.05
C LEU A 8 -24.08 -15.03 -29.60
N ALA A 9 -24.63 -14.58 -28.47
CA ALA A 9 -24.16 -13.40 -27.75
C ALA A 9 -24.68 -13.54 -26.31
N GLY A 10 -23.86 -14.13 -25.44
CA GLY A 10 -24.26 -14.39 -24.05
C GLY A 10 -23.54 -15.61 -23.49
N LEU A 11 -22.22 -15.51 -23.35
CA LEU A 11 -21.36 -16.40 -22.57
C LEU A 11 -19.92 -15.90 -22.73
N LEU A 12 -19.55 -14.79 -22.08
CA LEU A 12 -18.14 -14.37 -21.97
C LEU A 12 -17.83 -13.35 -20.86
N LEU A 13 -18.72 -13.10 -19.89
CA LEU A 13 -18.40 -12.31 -18.69
C LEU A 13 -19.06 -12.92 -17.45
N ALA A 14 -18.50 -14.03 -16.98
CA ALA A 14 -18.76 -14.59 -15.65
C ALA A 14 -17.70 -15.69 -15.38
N ALA A 15 -16.43 -15.33 -15.40
CA ALA A 15 -15.34 -16.25 -15.04
C ALA A 15 -14.08 -15.47 -14.65
N MET A 16 -14.16 -14.70 -13.56
CA MET A 16 -13.02 -14.24 -12.76
C MET A 16 -13.53 -13.70 -11.41
N MET A 17 -14.18 -14.57 -10.64
CA MET A 17 -14.43 -14.37 -9.21
C MET A 17 -14.48 -15.75 -8.56
N ALA A 18 -13.31 -16.37 -8.51
CA ALA A 18 -13.08 -17.62 -7.79
C ALA A 18 -11.59 -17.72 -7.45
N VAL A 19 -11.06 -16.72 -6.73
CA VAL A 19 -9.84 -16.94 -5.95
C VAL A 19 -10.29 -17.31 -4.55
N SER A 20 -10.54 -18.61 -4.41
CA SER A 20 -10.25 -19.43 -3.23
C SER A 20 -10.21 -18.74 -1.87
N LEU A 21 -11.32 -18.89 -1.15
CA LEU A 21 -11.40 -19.02 0.31
C LEU A 21 -10.29 -19.95 0.83
N SER A 22 -9.12 -19.39 1.11
CA SER A 22 -8.08 -19.99 1.94
C SER A 22 -8.08 -19.22 3.24
N ALA A 23 -9.12 -19.42 4.04
CA ALA A 23 -9.11 -19.06 5.45
C ALA A 23 -8.07 -19.94 6.16
N CYS A 24 -6.80 -19.57 6.02
CA CYS A 24 -5.76 -19.96 6.96
C CYS A 24 -5.91 -19.03 8.15
N SER A 25 -6.67 -19.50 9.14
CA SER A 25 -7.11 -18.77 10.33
C SER A 25 -5.93 -18.32 11.20
N SER A 26 -5.33 -17.19 10.86
CA SER A 26 -4.52 -16.29 11.71
C SER A 26 -3.78 -15.19 10.92
N GLY A 27 -3.77 -15.25 9.57
CA GLY A 27 -2.82 -14.48 8.75
C GLY A 27 -3.28 -13.15 8.13
N GLY A 28 -4.58 -12.84 8.10
CA GLY A 28 -5.12 -11.68 7.36
C GLY A 28 -4.96 -11.78 5.84
N THR A 29 -5.59 -10.88 5.09
CA THR A 29 -5.43 -10.76 3.63
C THR A 29 -4.34 -9.74 3.33
N ALA A 30 -3.38 -10.10 2.47
CA ALA A 30 -2.34 -9.17 2.07
C ALA A 30 -2.93 -7.96 1.33
N PRO A 31 -2.70 -6.72 1.80
CA PRO A 31 -3.15 -5.52 1.11
C PRO A 31 -2.52 -5.45 -0.28
N VAL A 32 -3.31 -5.06 -1.28
CA VAL A 32 -2.84 -4.72 -2.62
C VAL A 32 -2.97 -3.22 -2.79
N LEU A 33 -1.84 -2.54 -2.95
CA LEU A 33 -1.76 -1.10 -3.16
C LEU A 33 -1.51 -0.81 -4.63
N THR A 34 -2.19 0.18 -5.19
CA THR A 34 -1.83 0.76 -6.49
C THR A 34 -1.15 2.10 -6.23
N VAL A 35 0.07 2.26 -6.75
CA VAL A 35 0.87 3.48 -6.60
C VAL A 35 1.37 3.90 -7.98
N ALA A 36 0.85 5.01 -8.50
CA ALA A 36 1.11 5.49 -9.86
C ALA A 36 0.97 4.39 -10.94
N GLY A 37 -0.12 3.62 -10.83
CA GLY A 37 -0.42 2.52 -11.76
C GLY A 37 0.42 1.26 -11.58
N LYS A 38 1.28 1.18 -10.55
CA LYS A 38 2.01 -0.04 -10.18
C LYS A 38 1.29 -0.75 -9.03
N GLU A 39 1.10 -2.06 -9.14
CA GLU A 39 0.55 -2.87 -8.05
C GLU A 39 1.64 -3.34 -7.09
N VAL A 40 1.36 -3.25 -5.79
CA VAL A 40 2.22 -3.69 -4.70
C VAL A 40 1.42 -4.56 -3.75
N THR A 41 1.77 -5.83 -3.66
CA THR A 41 1.24 -6.74 -2.63
C THR A 41 2.13 -6.67 -1.40
N LEU A 42 1.62 -6.16 -0.29
CA LEU A 42 2.42 -5.91 0.92
C LEU A 42 2.91 -7.22 1.54
N GLY A 43 4.22 -7.31 1.80
CA GLY A 43 4.86 -8.51 2.30
C GLY A 43 5.23 -9.55 1.23
N ASP A 44 5.05 -9.23 -0.05
CA ASP A 44 5.46 -10.10 -1.19
C ASP A 44 6.25 -9.30 -2.24
N THR A 45 5.79 -8.10 -2.59
CA THR A 45 6.41 -7.25 -3.60
C THR A 45 7.69 -6.58 -3.08
N GLY A 46 8.74 -6.56 -3.92
CA GLY A 46 9.98 -5.82 -3.67
C GLY A 46 9.94 -4.40 -4.24
N ALA A 47 10.81 -3.52 -3.74
CA ALA A 47 10.87 -2.11 -4.15
C ALA A 47 11.24 -1.89 -5.64
N SER A 48 11.83 -2.89 -6.30
CA SER A 48 12.19 -2.87 -7.72
C SER A 48 10.99 -2.75 -8.68
N VAL A 49 9.76 -2.88 -8.19
CA VAL A 49 8.52 -2.61 -8.95
C VAL A 49 8.44 -1.16 -9.44
N PHE A 50 9.09 -0.22 -8.75
CA PHE A 50 9.17 1.18 -9.13
C PHE A 50 10.41 1.41 -9.99
N PRO A 51 10.27 1.67 -11.31
CA PRO A 51 11.42 1.83 -12.18
C PRO A 51 12.11 3.16 -11.89
N LEU A 52 13.43 3.11 -11.67
CA LEU A 52 14.28 4.29 -11.43
C LEU A 52 14.33 5.28 -12.60
N THR A 53 13.79 4.89 -13.77
CA THR A 53 13.62 5.79 -14.92
C THR A 53 12.39 6.70 -14.79
N GLU A 54 11.43 6.35 -13.94
CA GLU A 54 10.18 7.09 -13.74
C GLU A 54 10.10 7.70 -12.32
N PHE A 55 10.81 7.12 -11.36
CA PHE A 55 10.81 7.55 -9.96
C PHE A 55 12.23 7.69 -9.41
N GLU A 56 12.43 8.71 -8.60
CA GLU A 56 13.62 8.89 -7.79
C GLU A 56 13.43 8.17 -6.45
N MET A 57 14.49 7.51 -5.99
CA MET A 57 14.54 6.80 -4.72
C MET A 57 15.66 7.39 -3.86
N GLU A 58 15.30 7.91 -2.68
CA GLU A 58 16.27 8.47 -1.73
C GLU A 58 16.13 7.80 -0.37
N ILE A 59 17.24 7.35 0.24
CA ILE A 59 17.24 6.96 1.65
C ILE A 59 17.28 8.23 2.51
N PRO A 60 16.32 8.43 3.42
CA PRO A 60 16.37 9.56 4.33
C PRO A 60 17.63 9.51 5.22
N GLY A 61 18.45 10.55 5.13
CA GLY A 61 19.61 10.76 5.99
C GLY A 61 20.97 10.39 5.41
N GLU A 62 21.09 9.40 4.52
CA GLU A 62 22.41 8.94 3.99
C GLU A 62 22.34 8.29 2.58
N GLY A 63 22.06 9.08 1.54
CA GLY A 63 22.49 8.79 0.16
C GLY A 63 21.74 7.68 -0.62
N ILE A 64 22.37 7.19 -1.69
CA ILE A 64 21.76 6.26 -2.67
C ILE A 64 21.81 4.81 -2.14
N PRO A 65 20.69 4.08 -2.09
CA PRO A 65 20.64 2.67 -1.67
C PRO A 65 21.30 1.79 -2.74
N LEU A 66 22.60 1.50 -2.61
CA LEU A 66 23.32 0.75 -3.65
C LEU A 66 23.97 -0.56 -3.24
N ASP A 67 23.97 -0.95 -1.97
CA ASP A 67 24.65 -2.19 -1.58
C ASP A 67 23.68 -3.33 -1.31
N LYS A 68 23.58 -3.79 -0.07
CA LYS A 68 22.81 -4.97 0.29
C LYS A 68 22.25 -4.81 1.68
N MET A 69 21.14 -5.47 1.88
CA MET A 69 20.45 -5.56 3.14
C MET A 69 20.75 -6.92 3.78
N PRO A 70 21.30 -6.98 5.00
CA PRO A 70 21.60 -8.22 5.68
C PRO A 70 20.37 -9.13 5.82
N GLY A 71 20.58 -10.44 5.91
CA GLY A 71 19.51 -11.36 6.31
C GLY A 71 18.95 -10.99 7.68
N LYS A 72 17.64 -11.22 7.90
CA LYS A 72 16.95 -10.92 9.16
C LYS A 72 17.05 -9.45 9.59
N SER A 73 17.05 -8.54 8.63
CA SER A 73 17.09 -7.10 8.91
C SER A 73 15.84 -6.39 8.39
N TRP A 74 15.66 -5.15 8.81
CA TRP A 74 14.60 -4.23 8.38
C TRP A 74 15.16 -2.80 8.37
N LEU A 75 14.60 -1.92 7.54
CA LEU A 75 15.02 -0.52 7.47
C LEU A 75 13.85 0.37 7.86
N SER A 76 14.05 1.17 8.91
CA SER A 76 13.03 1.96 9.59
C SER A 76 12.57 3.20 8.84
N THR A 77 13.31 3.62 7.82
CA THR A 77 12.92 4.61 6.82
C THR A 77 13.81 4.33 5.62
N PHE A 78 13.32 3.55 4.65
CA PHE A 78 14.21 3.06 3.59
C PHE A 78 14.24 4.00 2.39
N MET A 79 13.09 4.49 1.94
CA MET A 79 13.04 5.09 0.61
C MET A 79 11.86 6.04 0.46
N THR A 80 12.13 7.26 0.04
CA THR A 80 11.09 8.17 -0.45
C THR A 80 10.93 7.96 -1.95
N LEU A 81 9.71 7.69 -2.41
CA LEU A 81 9.35 7.67 -3.81
C LEU A 81 9.06 9.11 -4.26
N LYS A 82 9.93 9.63 -5.12
CA LYS A 82 9.85 11.01 -5.61
C LYS A 82 9.66 11.07 -7.12
N LYS A 83 9.02 12.12 -7.59
CA LYS A 83 8.92 12.50 -9.00
C LYS A 83 8.72 14.02 -9.05
N ASP A 84 9.31 14.68 -10.04
CA ASP A 84 9.17 16.14 -10.23
C ASP A 84 9.48 16.99 -8.97
N SER A 85 10.38 16.52 -8.09
CA SER A 85 10.77 17.12 -6.81
C SER A 85 9.78 16.99 -5.64
N SER A 86 8.62 16.35 -5.82
CA SER A 86 7.70 16.05 -4.71
C SER A 86 7.86 14.62 -4.20
N SER A 87 7.66 14.46 -2.89
CA SER A 87 7.67 13.16 -2.19
C SER A 87 6.24 12.65 -2.06
N TYR A 88 5.97 11.45 -2.56
CA TYR A 88 4.59 10.95 -2.60
C TYR A 88 4.34 9.74 -1.71
N ALA A 89 5.36 8.92 -1.49
CA ALA A 89 5.26 7.77 -0.62
C ALA A 89 6.58 7.48 0.10
N TYR A 90 6.49 6.92 1.29
CA TYR A 90 7.62 6.36 2.01
C TYR A 90 7.48 4.83 2.04
N LEU A 91 8.51 4.16 1.54
CA LEU A 91 8.59 2.71 1.48
C LEU A 91 9.53 2.22 2.57
N TYR A 92 9.16 1.11 3.20
CA TYR A 92 9.93 0.45 4.22
C TYR A 92 10.07 -1.02 3.83
N VAL A 93 11.31 -1.50 3.83
CA VAL A 93 11.64 -2.85 3.37
C VAL A 93 12.25 -3.69 4.48
N TYR A 94 12.08 -5.00 4.36
CA TYR A 94 12.68 -5.98 5.25
C TYR A 94 13.21 -7.18 4.46
N ASN A 95 14.23 -7.82 5.01
CA ASN A 95 14.80 -9.05 4.48
C ASN A 95 14.52 -10.19 5.48
N PRO A 96 13.44 -10.98 5.27
CA PRO A 96 13.15 -12.13 6.11
C PRO A 96 14.09 -13.31 5.86
N GLY A 97 14.87 -13.28 4.78
CA GLY A 97 15.84 -14.31 4.42
C GLY A 97 17.02 -14.37 5.39
N ARG A 98 17.85 -15.41 5.24
CA ARG A 98 19.13 -15.50 5.96
C ARG A 98 20.27 -14.87 5.18
N ASP A 99 20.16 -14.85 3.86
CA ASP A 99 21.17 -14.31 2.96
C ASP A 99 20.95 -12.82 2.72
N GLU A 100 22.01 -12.12 2.35
CA GLU A 100 21.94 -10.72 1.93
C GLU A 100 21.18 -10.58 0.61
N VAL A 101 20.39 -9.52 0.49
CA VAL A 101 19.68 -9.17 -0.75
C VAL A 101 19.98 -7.74 -1.16
N LEU A 102 19.84 -7.42 -2.44
CA LEU A 102 19.81 -6.01 -2.85
C LEU A 102 18.65 -5.32 -2.14
N ALA A 103 18.89 -4.12 -1.62
CA ALA A 103 17.87 -3.42 -0.84
C ALA A 103 16.62 -3.08 -1.70
N THR A 104 16.78 -2.87 -3.01
CA THR A 104 15.67 -2.75 -3.97
C THR A 104 14.90 -4.05 -4.22
N SER A 105 15.51 -5.21 -3.95
CA SER A 105 14.85 -6.51 -4.01
C SER A 105 14.27 -6.94 -2.66
N ALA A 106 14.51 -6.20 -1.58
CA ALA A 106 13.93 -6.47 -0.29
C ALA A 106 12.42 -6.24 -0.32
N THR A 107 11.70 -7.03 0.47
CA THR A 107 10.24 -7.03 0.49
C THR A 107 9.73 -5.78 1.17
N ILE A 108 8.74 -5.12 0.58
CA ILE A 108 8.07 -3.97 1.20
C ILE A 108 7.17 -4.49 2.33
N TYR A 109 7.36 -4.00 3.56
CA TYR A 109 6.51 -4.35 4.71
C TYR A 109 5.64 -3.19 5.19
N LYS A 110 6.00 -1.95 4.89
CA LYS A 110 5.19 -0.78 5.19
C LYS A 110 5.26 0.21 4.03
N ILE A 111 4.15 0.89 3.78
CA ILE A 111 4.08 2.06 2.90
C ILE A 111 3.29 3.15 3.62
N SER A 112 3.82 4.38 3.62
CA SER A 112 3.09 5.59 4.02
C SER A 112 2.84 6.46 2.77
N PHE A 113 1.67 7.05 2.69
CA PHE A 113 1.27 8.01 1.66
C PHE A 113 0.87 9.33 2.30
N HIS A 114 1.38 10.43 1.78
CA HIS A 114 0.72 11.72 1.98
C HIS A 114 -0.41 11.84 0.98
N MET A 115 -1.63 11.93 1.49
CA MET A 115 -2.84 12.08 0.69
C MET A 115 -3.16 13.55 0.48
N HIS A 116 -2.96 14.38 1.50
CA HIS A 116 -3.18 15.82 1.43
C HIS A 116 -2.04 16.55 2.14
N SER A 117 -1.64 17.71 1.61
CA SER A 117 -0.78 18.68 2.29
C SER A 117 -1.15 20.11 1.87
N GLU A 118 -0.85 21.09 2.71
CA GLU A 118 -1.06 22.49 2.34
C GLU A 118 -0.18 22.95 1.16
N ASP A 119 0.86 22.17 0.80
CA ASP A 119 1.72 22.39 -0.36
C ASP A 119 1.11 21.73 -1.63
N GLU A 120 0.76 22.57 -2.60
CA GLU A 120 -0.26 22.32 -3.65
C GLU A 120 -0.03 21.13 -4.60
N GLU A 121 1.19 20.58 -4.75
CA GLU A 121 1.46 19.51 -5.72
C GLU A 121 1.31 18.09 -5.16
N ALA A 122 1.73 17.84 -3.91
CA ALA A 122 1.62 16.52 -3.30
C ALA A 122 0.15 16.13 -3.08
N SER A 123 -0.68 17.12 -2.77
CA SER A 123 -2.12 16.99 -2.56
C SER A 123 -2.86 16.31 -3.70
N TYR A 124 -2.80 16.84 -4.92
CA TYR A 124 -3.60 16.28 -6.01
C TYR A 124 -3.01 15.01 -6.61
N TRP A 125 -1.74 14.70 -6.34
CA TRP A 125 -1.12 13.50 -6.90
C TRP A 125 -1.79 12.23 -6.38
N ALA A 126 -2.11 12.16 -5.09
CA ALA A 126 -2.70 10.97 -4.49
C ALA A 126 -4.10 10.67 -5.05
N GLU A 127 -4.84 11.71 -5.47
CA GLU A 127 -6.20 11.61 -6.04
C GLU A 127 -6.29 10.62 -7.21
N ASP A 128 -5.30 10.60 -8.11
CA ASP A 128 -5.33 9.72 -9.28
C ASP A 128 -4.37 8.52 -9.17
N ASN A 129 -3.49 8.50 -8.17
CA ASN A 129 -2.34 7.61 -8.16
C ASN A 129 -2.30 6.62 -6.99
N VAL A 130 -3.13 6.76 -5.95
CA VAL A 130 -3.11 5.89 -4.77
C VAL A 130 -4.43 5.15 -4.59
N LEU A 131 -4.37 3.81 -4.56
CA LEU A 131 -5.48 2.95 -4.15
C LEU A 131 -4.99 1.93 -3.12
N ILE A 132 -5.78 1.68 -2.09
CA ILE A 132 -5.55 0.62 -1.11
C ILE A 132 -6.72 -0.36 -1.21
N ASN A 133 -6.44 -1.60 -1.60
CA ASN A 133 -7.46 -2.61 -1.91
C ASN A 133 -8.52 -2.12 -2.91
N GLY A 134 -8.11 -1.27 -3.86
CA GLY A 134 -8.98 -0.68 -4.87
C GLY A 134 -9.77 0.56 -4.41
N VAL A 135 -9.58 1.02 -3.17
CA VAL A 135 -10.24 2.21 -2.62
C VAL A 135 -9.27 3.39 -2.62
N ASN A 136 -9.73 4.54 -3.12
CA ASN A 136 -9.05 5.81 -2.95
C ASN A 136 -9.58 6.52 -1.70
N TYR A 137 -8.70 6.91 -0.79
CA TYR A 137 -9.03 7.58 0.46
C TYR A 137 -8.80 9.10 0.42
N PHE A 138 -8.35 9.63 -0.72
CA PHE A 138 -8.14 11.06 -0.91
C PHE A 138 -9.42 11.84 -0.60
N GLY A 139 -9.30 12.85 0.28
CA GLY A 139 -10.41 13.72 0.68
C GLY A 139 -11.51 13.04 1.51
N MET A 140 -11.33 11.78 1.95
CA MET A 140 -12.29 11.13 2.84
C MET A 140 -12.22 11.69 4.25
N ASP A 141 -13.36 11.74 4.92
CA ASP A 141 -13.47 12.03 6.35
C ASP A 141 -13.50 10.74 7.20
N ALA A 142 -13.55 10.89 8.51
CA ALA A 142 -13.57 9.76 9.45
C ALA A 142 -14.76 8.80 9.23
N GLU A 143 -15.92 9.30 8.83
CA GLU A 143 -17.12 8.46 8.66
C GLU A 143 -17.03 7.65 7.37
N ALA A 144 -16.53 8.24 6.29
CA ALA A 144 -16.25 7.52 5.03
C ALA A 144 -15.19 6.42 5.21
N ILE A 145 -14.15 6.66 6.01
CA ILE A 145 -13.14 5.64 6.35
C ILE A 145 -13.81 4.49 7.11
N LYS A 146 -14.62 4.79 8.14
CA LYS A 146 -15.32 3.75 8.92
C LYS A 146 -16.21 2.89 8.04
N GLU A 147 -16.92 3.48 7.08
CA GLU A 147 -17.79 2.76 6.14
C GLU A 147 -16.98 1.78 5.28
N THR A 148 -15.88 2.25 4.69
CA THR A 148 -14.99 1.45 3.84
C THR A 148 -14.21 0.38 4.63
N MET A 149 -13.96 0.61 5.92
CA MET A 149 -13.18 -0.28 6.78
C MET A 149 -14.02 -1.21 7.65
N THR A 150 -15.34 -1.26 7.46
CA THR A 150 -16.28 -2.06 8.29
C THR A 150 -15.96 -3.54 8.43
N GLU A 151 -15.30 -4.15 7.44
CA GLU A 151 -14.92 -5.57 7.46
C GLU A 151 -13.64 -5.84 8.28
N TYR A 152 -12.91 -4.79 8.66
CA TYR A 152 -11.66 -4.90 9.42
C TYR A 152 -11.88 -4.68 10.91
N LYS A 153 -10.98 -5.23 11.73
CA LYS A 153 -11.04 -5.04 13.19
C LYS A 153 -10.53 -3.65 13.56
N ALA A 154 -11.40 -2.79 14.10
CA ALA A 154 -10.97 -1.52 14.69
C ALA A 154 -9.98 -1.73 15.85
N LEU A 155 -8.92 -0.94 15.86
CA LEU A 155 -7.90 -0.84 16.91
C LEU A 155 -7.99 0.50 17.65
N SER A 156 -8.21 1.59 16.92
CA SER A 156 -8.47 2.93 17.45
C SER A 156 -9.43 3.68 16.52
N GLU A 157 -10.29 4.52 17.11
CA GLU A 157 -11.25 5.37 16.39
C GLU A 157 -11.35 6.73 17.09
N GLU A 158 -10.25 7.46 17.10
CA GLU A 158 -10.14 8.83 17.62
C GLU A 158 -10.57 9.84 16.53
N SER A 159 -10.70 11.12 16.88
CA SER A 159 -11.20 12.14 15.94
C SER A 159 -10.25 12.43 14.79
N ASP A 160 -8.95 12.37 15.05
CA ASP A 160 -7.84 12.68 14.16
C ASP A 160 -7.04 11.43 13.75
N TYR A 161 -7.35 10.27 14.35
CA TYR A 161 -6.64 9.03 14.12
C TYR A 161 -7.55 7.80 14.12
N LEU A 162 -7.52 7.05 13.03
CA LEU A 162 -8.22 5.77 12.91
C LEU A 162 -7.23 4.66 12.63
N ALA A 163 -7.42 3.49 13.24
CA ALA A 163 -6.58 2.32 12.99
C ALA A 163 -7.39 1.03 12.93
N TYR A 164 -7.09 0.20 11.94
CA TYR A 164 -7.77 -1.07 11.67
C TYR A 164 -6.77 -2.20 11.46
N ARG A 165 -7.21 -3.44 11.66
CA ARG A 165 -6.38 -4.64 11.54
C ARG A 165 -7.06 -5.71 10.70
N ASP A 166 -6.26 -6.31 9.82
CA ASP A 166 -6.54 -7.58 9.15
C ASP A 166 -5.39 -8.57 9.41
N GLY A 167 -5.58 -9.49 10.35
CA GLY A 167 -4.53 -10.42 10.76
C GLY A 167 -3.25 -9.72 11.22
N LYS A 168 -2.18 -9.83 10.42
CA LYS A 168 -0.88 -9.18 10.66
C LYS A 168 -0.74 -7.81 9.99
N TYR A 169 -1.76 -7.32 9.29
CA TYR A 169 -1.72 -6.04 8.60
C TYR A 169 -2.47 -4.99 9.40
N VAL A 170 -1.88 -3.80 9.53
CA VAL A 170 -2.44 -2.64 10.20
C VAL A 170 -2.59 -1.52 9.16
N TYR A 171 -3.74 -0.88 9.18
CA TYR A 171 -4.07 0.30 8.39
C TYR A 171 -4.28 1.45 9.37
N SER A 172 -3.55 2.54 9.20
CA SER A 172 -3.63 3.74 10.03
C SER A 172 -3.91 4.96 9.18
N PHE A 173 -4.79 5.83 9.65
CA PHE A 173 -5.22 7.04 8.97
C PHE A 173 -5.05 8.22 9.93
N ASN A 174 -4.28 9.21 9.51
CA ASN A 174 -4.21 10.51 10.19
C ASN A 174 -5.08 11.51 9.41
N LEU A 175 -5.90 12.27 10.13
CA LEU A 175 -6.75 13.30 9.57
C LEU A 175 -6.20 14.68 9.94
N ASP A 176 -6.27 15.62 8.99
CA ASP A 176 -5.84 17.00 9.21
C ASP A 176 -6.84 17.80 10.07
N GLU A 177 -6.54 19.08 10.30
CA GLU A 177 -7.42 20.00 11.05
C GLU A 177 -8.80 20.20 10.38
N SER A 178 -8.92 19.94 9.08
CA SER A 178 -10.18 19.98 8.34
C SER A 178 -10.98 18.68 8.46
N GLY A 179 -10.40 17.64 9.07
CA GLY A 179 -11.02 16.34 9.28
C GLY A 179 -11.02 15.46 8.04
N ILE A 180 -10.06 15.67 7.12
CA ILE A 180 -9.87 14.81 5.93
C ILE A 180 -8.52 14.10 6.00
N VAL A 181 -8.40 12.96 5.30
CA VAL A 181 -7.18 12.15 5.33
C VAL A 181 -5.97 12.95 4.86
N GLU A 182 -5.00 13.11 5.75
CA GLU A 182 -3.69 13.69 5.48
C GLU A 182 -2.67 12.61 5.12
N GLU A 183 -2.65 11.53 5.91
CA GLU A 183 -1.67 10.45 5.77
C GLU A 183 -2.33 9.08 5.96
N ILE A 184 -1.87 8.10 5.19
CA ILE A 184 -2.25 6.70 5.36
C ILE A 184 -0.99 5.85 5.47
N GLU A 185 -0.96 4.99 6.49
CA GLU A 185 0.06 3.96 6.63
C GLU A 185 -0.57 2.57 6.52
N VAL A 186 0.04 1.71 5.71
CA VAL A 186 -0.28 0.27 5.68
C VAL A 186 0.96 -0.50 6.05
N GLU A 187 0.93 -1.20 7.18
CA GLU A 187 2.07 -1.92 7.76
C GLU A 187 1.73 -3.40 7.97
N MET A 188 2.70 -4.26 7.64
CA MET A 188 2.71 -5.66 8.05
C MET A 188 3.53 -5.80 9.33
N ASP A 189 2.94 -6.40 10.36
CA ASP A 189 3.62 -6.81 11.59
C ASP A 189 4.79 -7.75 11.21
N ILE A 190 6.02 -7.29 11.45
CA ILE A 190 7.26 -8.06 11.30
C ILE A 190 7.98 -8.18 12.65
N ASP A 191 8.73 -9.26 12.83
CA ASP A 191 9.61 -9.39 13.99
C ASP A 191 10.82 -8.45 13.82
N LYS A 192 10.80 -7.33 14.56
CA LYS A 192 11.83 -6.28 14.52
C LYS A 192 12.96 -6.50 15.51
N SER A 193 13.12 -7.71 16.08
CA SER A 193 14.19 -7.98 17.04
C SER A 193 15.57 -7.64 16.45
N TYR A 194 16.27 -6.71 17.11
CA TYR A 194 17.67 -6.40 16.81
C TYR A 194 18.53 -7.60 17.24
N SER A 195 19.21 -8.24 16.28
CA SER A 195 20.31 -9.18 16.57
C SER A 195 21.65 -8.50 16.42
#